data_AF-A0A1F5HCH6-F1
#
_entry.id   AF-A0A1F5HCH6-F1
#
_cell.length_a   1.000
_cell.length_b   1.000
_cell.length_c   1.000
_cell.angle_alpha   90.00
_cell.angle_beta   90.00
_cell.angle_gamma   90.00
#
_symmetry.space_group_name_H-M   'P 1'
#
loop_
_entity.id
_entity.type
_entity.pdbx_description
1 polymer ?
#
loop_
_entity_poly.entity_id
_entity_poly.type
_entity_poly.pdbx_seq_one_letter_code
_entity_poly.pdbx_strand_id
1 'polypeptide(L)'
;MKKNLHPPVGRFLSLSLTLLFLIFIAVLVIIQNKNTSQVTLIANENEFKLNFDITNNDQSEFLKVLEKLGLPQSVAKGVEFELDATSSAKLTFATPVKANLNILPGKIAFKGKVNTSFLQDQEAKSIKIPTSTNLAVFSGNLIAFIKSRLILSQEFSAWLSKNLASDQGQYLVVFGPNSDFTLIFKNPNIDFLALKDINDPQSDESAYKEELTDNIKLYLFKLPQSLNGEDLTCVFFQEGDLIYFTSSYEAAQELINTLKSQTPSLDFPPKDTPLASLIILFKNNDQNTGDVFTNFILSGSNNYSRSINQVRELDFILRSSEFSGLINLK
;
A
#
# COMPACT_ATOMS: atom_id res chain seq x y z
N MET A 1 19.20 -77.72 34.84
CA MET A 1 19.20 -77.34 33.40
C MET A 1 18.27 -76.16 33.20
N LYS A 2 18.79 -75.07 32.58
CA LYS A 2 18.16 -74.03 31.73
C LYS A 2 16.77 -73.47 32.13
N LYS A 3 16.72 -72.19 32.55
CA LYS A 3 16.35 -70.97 31.76
C LYS A 3 14.83 -70.84 31.56
N ASN A 4 14.14 -69.72 31.82
CA ASN A 4 14.46 -68.33 31.52
C ASN A 4 13.79 -67.35 32.50
N LEU A 5 14.53 -66.30 32.89
CA LEU A 5 13.96 -65.01 33.27
C LEU A 5 13.30 -64.39 32.03
N HIS A 6 12.01 -64.07 32.10
CA HIS A 6 11.46 -62.94 31.36
C HIS A 6 11.34 -61.76 32.32
N PRO A 7 11.98 -60.61 32.06
CA PRO A 7 11.69 -59.39 32.80
C PRO A 7 10.28 -58.90 32.44
N PRO A 8 9.59 -58.14 33.32
CA PRO A 8 8.30 -57.57 33.00
C PRO A 8 8.50 -56.44 31.99
N VAL A 9 8.39 -56.79 30.71
CA VAL A 9 8.47 -55.88 29.55
C VAL A 9 7.45 -54.74 29.64
N GLY A 10 6.43 -54.85 30.51
CA GLY A 10 5.37 -53.85 30.67
C GLY A 10 5.72 -52.57 31.46
N ARG A 11 6.73 -52.56 32.34
CA ARG A 11 7.06 -51.33 33.11
C ARG A 11 8.01 -50.40 32.39
N PHE A 12 8.96 -50.93 31.62
CA PHE A 12 9.86 -50.12 30.77
C PHE A 12 9.14 -49.55 29.55
N LEU A 13 8.14 -50.25 28.99
CA LEU A 13 7.31 -49.72 27.90
C LEU A 13 6.47 -48.52 28.37
N SER A 14 5.89 -48.54 29.57
CA SER A 14 5.11 -47.39 30.06
C SER A 14 5.98 -46.15 30.30
N LEU A 15 7.19 -46.31 30.85
CA LEU A 15 8.10 -45.18 31.10
C LEU A 15 8.67 -44.63 29.79
N SER A 16 9.02 -45.51 28.84
CA SER A 16 9.52 -45.09 27.53
C SER A 16 8.44 -44.48 26.66
N LEU A 17 7.19 -44.93 26.74
CA LEU A 17 6.06 -44.32 26.03
C LEU A 17 5.68 -42.96 26.63
N THR A 18 5.75 -42.80 27.95
CA THR A 18 5.53 -41.50 28.62
C THR A 18 6.66 -40.52 28.32
N LEU A 19 7.91 -41.00 28.25
CA LEU A 19 9.06 -40.19 27.85
C LEU A 19 9.00 -39.84 26.36
N LEU A 20 8.58 -40.75 25.48
CA LEU A 20 8.32 -40.47 24.07
C LEU A 20 7.16 -39.49 23.90
N PHE A 21 6.12 -39.54 24.73
CA PHE A 21 4.99 -38.60 24.70
C PHE A 21 5.39 -37.22 25.23
N LEU A 22 6.22 -37.14 26.27
CA LEU A 22 6.80 -35.87 26.76
C LEU A 22 7.83 -35.29 25.80
N ILE A 23 8.66 -36.12 25.14
CA ILE A 23 9.54 -35.71 24.04
C ILE A 23 8.69 -35.27 22.86
N PHE A 24 7.60 -35.95 22.52
CA PHE A 24 6.70 -35.57 21.42
C PHE A 24 5.93 -34.27 21.72
N ILE A 25 5.55 -34.01 22.98
CA ILE A 25 4.98 -32.72 23.42
C ILE A 25 6.04 -31.63 23.46
N ALA A 26 7.25 -31.89 23.98
CA ALA A 26 8.36 -30.95 23.94
C ALA A 26 8.78 -30.64 22.49
N VAL A 27 8.73 -31.63 21.61
CA VAL A 27 8.95 -31.51 20.17
C VAL A 27 7.77 -30.83 19.48
N LEU A 28 6.51 -30.98 19.90
CA LEU A 28 5.38 -30.19 19.36
C LEU A 28 5.36 -28.74 19.87
N VAL A 29 5.91 -28.47 21.05
CA VAL A 29 6.16 -27.10 21.55
C VAL A 29 7.41 -26.48 20.90
N ILE A 30 8.35 -27.29 20.41
CA ILE A 30 9.55 -26.87 19.63
C ILE A 30 9.29 -26.90 18.10
N ILE A 31 8.23 -27.55 17.63
CA ILE A 31 7.76 -27.62 16.22
C ILE A 31 6.43 -26.86 16.10
N GLN A 32 6.31 -25.71 16.78
CA GLN A 32 5.99 -24.53 15.99
C GLN A 32 7.33 -24.06 15.45
N ASN A 33 7.49 -24.10 14.14
CA ASN A 33 8.71 -23.71 13.45
C ASN A 33 8.97 -22.20 13.67
N LYS A 34 9.43 -21.81 14.87
CA LYS A 34 9.79 -20.45 15.30
C LYS A 34 11.24 -20.11 14.94
N ASN A 35 11.76 -20.66 13.84
CA ASN A 35 13.07 -20.26 13.32
C ASN A 35 13.02 -18.94 12.53
N THR A 36 11.83 -18.37 12.35
CA THR A 36 11.65 -17.10 11.66
C THR A 36 10.81 -16.19 12.52
N SER A 37 11.24 -14.94 12.65
CA SER A 37 10.44 -13.90 13.30
C SER A 37 9.10 -13.74 12.59
N GLN A 38 8.03 -13.48 13.33
CA GLN A 38 6.68 -13.36 12.78
C GLN A 38 5.96 -12.13 13.33
N VAL A 39 5.03 -11.62 12.55
CA VAL A 39 4.02 -10.67 13.01
C VAL A 39 2.63 -11.25 12.73
N THR A 40 1.75 -11.16 13.72
CA THR A 40 0.36 -11.59 13.61
C THR A 40 -0.56 -10.44 13.98
N LEU A 41 -1.51 -10.12 13.10
CA LEU A 41 -2.61 -9.22 13.38
C LEU A 41 -3.85 -10.05 13.73
N ILE A 42 -4.42 -9.85 14.91
CA ILE A 42 -5.66 -10.48 15.36
C ILE A 42 -6.71 -9.41 15.65
N ALA A 43 -7.98 -9.73 15.38
CA ALA A 43 -9.11 -8.94 15.81
C ALA A 43 -9.62 -9.43 17.17
N ASN A 44 -9.99 -8.49 18.03
CA ASN A 44 -10.68 -8.71 19.28
C ASN A 44 -11.82 -7.69 19.39
N GLU A 45 -13.03 -8.08 18.96
CA GLU A 45 -14.19 -7.19 18.83
C GLU A 45 -13.90 -5.97 17.93
N ASN A 46 -13.75 -4.77 18.52
CA ASN A 46 -13.45 -3.52 17.80
C ASN A 46 -11.95 -3.15 17.85
N GLU A 47 -11.16 -3.90 18.61
CA GLU A 47 -9.73 -3.69 18.77
C GLU A 47 -8.94 -4.66 17.88
N PHE A 48 -7.81 -4.17 17.38
CA PHE A 48 -6.87 -4.96 16.61
C PHE A 48 -5.53 -4.99 17.33
N LYS A 49 -4.97 -6.18 17.45
CA LYS A 49 -3.68 -6.40 18.10
C LYS A 49 -2.66 -6.92 17.12
N LEU A 50 -1.60 -6.15 16.91
CA LEU A 50 -0.41 -6.55 16.19
C LEU A 50 0.58 -7.16 17.19
N ASN A 51 0.84 -8.46 17.08
CA ASN A 51 1.77 -9.19 17.93
C ASN A 51 3.04 -9.52 17.17
N PHE A 52 4.19 -9.26 17.80
CA PHE A 52 5.50 -9.61 17.26
C PHE A 52 6.07 -10.82 18.02
N ASP A 53 6.31 -11.91 17.30
CA ASP A 53 6.98 -13.10 17.81
C ASP A 53 8.39 -13.13 17.18
N ILE A 54 9.30 -12.37 17.79
CA ILE A 54 10.65 -12.15 17.29
C ILE A 54 11.59 -13.18 17.91
N THR A 55 12.42 -13.82 17.08
CA THR A 55 13.38 -14.80 17.56
C THR A 55 14.51 -14.12 18.33
N ASN A 56 15.17 -14.84 19.23
CA ASN A 56 16.32 -14.32 19.98
C ASN A 56 17.44 -13.80 19.05
N ASN A 57 17.60 -14.42 17.87
CA ASN A 57 18.62 -14.04 16.90
C ASN A 57 18.31 -12.69 16.24
N ASP A 58 17.03 -12.40 15.99
CA ASP A 58 16.58 -11.18 15.32
C ASP A 58 16.30 -10.04 16.30
N GLN A 59 16.16 -10.34 17.60
CA GLN A 59 15.74 -9.39 18.63
C GLN A 59 16.59 -8.11 18.63
N SER A 60 17.92 -8.23 18.62
CA SER A 60 18.79 -7.05 18.64
C SER A 60 18.59 -6.17 17.41
N GLU A 61 18.42 -6.76 16.23
CA GLU A 61 18.26 -5.98 14.99
C GLU A 61 16.87 -5.37 14.90
N PHE A 62 15.84 -6.09 15.38
CA PHE A 62 14.49 -5.55 15.48
C PHE A 62 14.41 -4.31 16.37
N LEU A 63 15.04 -4.34 17.55
CA LEU A 63 15.06 -3.19 18.46
C LEU A 63 15.77 -1.97 17.85
N LYS A 64 16.84 -2.18 17.07
CA LYS A 64 17.51 -1.12 16.31
C LYS A 64 16.62 -0.56 15.20
N VAL A 65 15.83 -1.40 14.53
CA VAL A 65 14.85 -0.93 13.55
C VAL A 65 13.80 -0.04 14.23
N LEU A 66 13.25 -0.46 15.38
CA LEU A 66 12.30 0.36 16.15
C LEU A 66 12.91 1.69 16.56
N GLU A 67 14.14 1.68 17.08
CA GLU A 67 14.88 2.89 17.48
C GLU A 67 15.07 3.83 16.29
N LYS A 68 15.49 3.29 15.14
CA LYS A 68 15.70 4.05 13.91
C LYS A 68 14.41 4.67 13.40
N LEU A 69 13.28 3.96 13.52
CA LEU A 69 11.96 4.49 13.19
C LEU A 69 11.43 5.49 14.24
N GLY A 70 12.14 5.69 15.36
CA GLY A 70 11.69 6.53 16.46
C GLY A 70 10.50 5.94 17.23
N LEU A 71 10.30 4.62 17.15
CA LEU A 71 9.21 3.92 17.83
C LEU A 71 9.64 3.47 19.22
N PRO A 72 8.74 3.50 20.23
CA PRO A 72 9.05 3.05 21.56
C PRO A 72 9.29 1.53 21.56
N GLN A 73 10.26 1.06 22.35
CA GLN A 73 10.61 -0.36 22.45
C GLN A 73 9.45 -1.22 22.98
N SER A 74 8.42 -0.61 23.59
CA SER A 74 7.17 -1.29 23.95
C SER A 74 6.43 -1.89 22.75
N VAL A 75 6.63 -1.37 21.52
CA VAL A 75 6.07 -1.94 20.28
C VAL A 75 6.46 -3.41 20.11
N ALA A 76 7.62 -3.82 20.61
CA ALA A 76 8.05 -5.22 20.57
C ALA A 76 7.16 -6.17 21.38
N LYS A 77 6.35 -5.65 22.31
CA LYS A 77 5.35 -6.42 23.08
C LYS A 77 3.99 -6.50 22.36
N GLY A 78 3.87 -5.82 21.23
CA GLY A 78 2.65 -5.68 20.46
C GLY A 78 2.06 -4.26 20.51
N VAL A 79 1.17 -3.99 19.57
CA VAL A 79 0.46 -2.71 19.44
C VAL A 79 -1.02 -2.99 19.31
N GLU A 80 -1.83 -2.24 20.06
CA GLU A 80 -3.29 -2.30 20.03
C GLU A 80 -3.82 -1.00 19.45
N PHE A 81 -4.84 -1.10 18.59
CA PHE A 81 -5.49 0.04 17.97
C PHE A 81 -6.94 -0.27 17.60
N GLU A 82 -7.75 0.77 17.53
CA GLU A 82 -9.15 0.68 17.10
C GLU A 82 -9.30 1.23 15.68
N LEU A 83 -10.32 0.74 14.97
CA LEU A 83 -10.74 1.26 13.67
C LEU A 83 -12.21 1.68 13.73
N ASP A 84 -12.63 2.54 12.81
CA ASP A 84 -14.05 2.80 12.61
C ASP A 84 -14.81 1.50 12.29
N ALA A 85 -16.11 1.45 12.58
CA ALA A 85 -16.90 0.23 12.47
C ALA A 85 -16.84 -0.43 11.07
N THR A 86 -16.73 0.37 10.00
CA THR A 86 -16.68 -0.15 8.63
C THR A 86 -15.32 -0.77 8.32
N SER A 87 -14.24 -0.07 8.69
CA SER A 87 -12.87 -0.58 8.53
C SER A 87 -12.61 -1.79 9.43
N SER A 88 -13.13 -1.76 10.66
CA SER A 88 -13.07 -2.87 11.61
C SER A 88 -13.74 -4.12 11.04
N ALA A 89 -14.98 -4.02 10.55
CA ALA A 89 -15.68 -5.15 9.96
C ALA A 89 -14.87 -5.78 8.81
N LYS A 90 -14.33 -4.95 7.90
CA LYS A 90 -13.50 -5.42 6.78
C LYS A 90 -12.23 -6.12 7.24
N LEU A 91 -11.49 -5.52 8.17
CA LEU A 91 -10.23 -6.07 8.65
C LEU A 91 -10.44 -7.37 9.44
N THR A 92 -11.52 -7.47 10.22
CA THR A 92 -11.86 -8.69 10.95
C THR A 92 -11.98 -9.90 10.04
N PHE A 93 -12.58 -9.77 8.85
CA PHE A 93 -12.61 -10.85 7.85
C PHE A 93 -11.21 -11.25 7.32
N ALA A 94 -10.24 -10.32 7.35
CA ALA A 94 -8.85 -10.61 6.99
C ALA A 94 -8.10 -11.37 8.06
N THR A 95 -8.49 -11.17 9.32
CA THR A 95 -7.77 -11.68 10.47
C THR A 95 -8.05 -13.16 10.76
N PRO A 96 -7.10 -13.89 11.39
CA PRO A 96 -5.72 -13.49 11.64
C PRO A 96 -4.91 -13.29 10.35
N VAL A 97 -4.19 -12.17 10.27
CA VAL A 97 -3.17 -11.95 9.23
C VAL A 97 -1.83 -12.37 9.80
N LYS A 98 -1.09 -13.22 9.10
CA LYS A 98 0.22 -13.70 9.54
C LYS A 98 1.28 -13.38 8.49
N ALA A 99 2.39 -12.79 8.93
CA ALA A 99 3.55 -12.59 8.08
C ALA A 99 4.83 -13.08 8.77
N ASN A 100 5.64 -13.79 7.99
CA ASN A 100 7.02 -14.08 8.35
C ASN A 100 7.88 -12.86 8.06
N LEU A 101 8.74 -12.50 9.00
CA LEU A 101 9.67 -11.40 8.95
C LEU A 101 11.09 -11.93 8.72
N ASN A 102 11.80 -11.27 7.83
CA ASN A 102 13.25 -11.38 7.68
C ASN A 102 13.85 -10.02 8.02
N ILE A 103 14.51 -9.95 9.19
CA ILE A 103 15.00 -8.72 9.78
C ILE A 103 16.50 -8.67 9.55
N LEU A 104 16.93 -7.66 8.79
CA LEU A 104 18.31 -7.45 8.40
C LEU A 104 18.74 -6.03 8.78
N PRO A 105 20.04 -5.73 8.83
CA PRO A 105 20.53 -4.38 9.09
C PRO A 105 19.87 -3.33 8.21
N GLY A 106 19.07 -2.46 8.84
CA GLY A 106 18.34 -1.37 8.15
C GLY A 106 17.26 -1.83 7.16
N LYS A 107 16.78 -3.08 7.27
CA LYS A 107 15.87 -3.68 6.28
C LYS A 107 14.92 -4.69 6.92
N ILE A 108 13.63 -4.61 6.61
CA ILE A 108 12.65 -5.65 6.98
C ILE A 108 11.94 -6.12 5.72
N ALA A 109 12.14 -7.39 5.36
CA ALA A 109 11.34 -8.05 4.35
C ALA A 109 10.26 -8.89 5.04
N PHE A 110 9.06 -8.94 4.47
CA PHE A 110 7.97 -9.72 5.02
C PHE A 110 7.19 -10.44 3.94
N LYS A 111 6.65 -11.61 4.27
CA LYS A 111 5.77 -12.39 3.40
C LYS A 111 4.71 -13.06 4.24
N GLY A 112 3.46 -12.97 3.81
CA GLY A 112 2.33 -13.42 4.62
C GLY A 112 1.11 -13.76 3.81
N LYS A 113 0.06 -14.13 4.54
CA LYS A 113 -1.26 -14.43 3.99
C LYS A 113 -2.36 -13.78 4.82
N VAL A 114 -3.42 -13.35 4.14
CA VAL A 114 -4.70 -12.97 4.72
C VAL A 114 -5.69 -14.12 4.53
N ASN A 115 -6.71 -14.21 5.38
CA ASN A 115 -7.67 -15.33 5.30
C ASN A 115 -8.63 -15.25 4.11
N THR A 116 -8.92 -14.03 3.64
CA THR A 116 -9.85 -13.79 2.53
C THR A 116 -9.25 -12.78 1.56
N SER A 117 -9.44 -12.98 0.26
CA SER A 117 -9.09 -11.96 -0.73
C SER A 117 -10.08 -10.79 -0.64
N PHE A 118 -9.57 -9.57 -0.62
CA PHE A 118 -10.39 -8.34 -0.60
C PHE A 118 -10.65 -7.75 -1.98
N LEU A 119 -9.83 -8.15 -2.94
CA LEU A 119 -9.73 -7.55 -4.25
C LEU A 119 -9.48 -8.66 -5.28
N GLN A 120 -9.87 -8.40 -6.51
CA GLN A 120 -9.58 -9.31 -7.61
C GLN A 120 -8.20 -8.99 -8.16
N ASP A 121 -7.41 -10.03 -8.42
CA ASP A 121 -6.12 -9.86 -9.09
C ASP A 121 -6.33 -9.40 -10.54
N GLN A 122 -5.57 -8.38 -10.92
CA GLN A 122 -5.62 -7.77 -12.24
C GLN A 122 -4.22 -7.66 -12.83
N GLU A 123 -4.16 -7.58 -14.16
CA GLU A 123 -2.91 -7.33 -14.86
C GLU A 123 -2.47 -5.88 -14.64
N ALA A 124 -1.34 -5.71 -13.95
CA ALA A 124 -0.70 -4.42 -13.75
C ALA A 124 0.37 -4.19 -14.83
N LYS A 125 0.00 -3.49 -15.90
CA LYS A 125 0.94 -3.14 -16.97
C LYS A 125 1.95 -2.11 -16.48
N SER A 126 3.23 -2.38 -16.70
CA SER A 126 4.31 -1.43 -16.43
C SER A 126 4.08 -0.13 -17.22
N ILE A 127 3.97 0.99 -16.51
CA ILE A 127 3.89 2.34 -17.05
C ILE A 127 5.13 3.15 -16.65
N LYS A 128 5.48 4.15 -17.47
CA LYS A 128 6.55 5.10 -17.12
C LYS A 128 6.00 6.17 -16.17
N ILE A 129 6.72 6.41 -15.08
CA ILE A 129 6.40 7.45 -14.09
C ILE A 129 7.64 8.32 -13.81
N PRO A 130 7.47 9.57 -13.34
CA PRO A 130 8.59 10.46 -13.06
C PRO A 130 9.53 9.90 -11.99
N THR A 131 10.85 10.15 -12.10
CA THR A 131 11.81 9.73 -11.06
C THR A 131 11.62 10.44 -9.72
N SER A 132 10.97 11.61 -9.74
CA SER A 132 10.54 12.39 -8.57
C SER A 132 9.43 11.70 -7.77
N THR A 133 8.88 10.58 -8.25
CA THR A 133 7.81 9.84 -7.55
C THR A 133 8.20 9.48 -6.12
N ASN A 134 7.32 9.85 -5.19
CA ASN A 134 7.38 9.52 -3.77
C ASN A 134 6.45 8.36 -3.41
N LEU A 135 5.33 8.22 -4.12
CA LEU A 135 4.37 7.14 -3.94
C LEU A 135 3.79 6.73 -5.29
N ALA A 136 3.76 5.43 -5.57
CA ALA A 136 3.00 4.85 -6.65
C ALA A 136 2.16 3.69 -6.12
N VAL A 137 0.89 3.64 -6.50
CA VAL A 137 -0.08 2.62 -6.09
C VAL A 137 -0.78 2.09 -7.32
N PHE A 138 -0.91 0.77 -7.43
CA PHE A 138 -1.82 0.12 -8.37
C PHE A 138 -2.91 -0.60 -7.61
N SER A 139 -4.18 -0.42 -7.99
CA SER A 139 -5.31 -1.20 -7.45
C SER A 139 -6.54 -1.09 -8.34
N GLY A 140 -7.54 -1.95 -8.11
CA GLY A 140 -8.77 -1.98 -8.91
C GLY A 140 -9.70 -0.77 -8.73
N ASN A 141 -9.57 0.03 -7.66
CA ASN A 141 -10.39 1.23 -7.45
C ASN A 141 -9.67 2.28 -6.62
N LEU A 142 -8.92 3.17 -7.28
CA LEU A 142 -8.24 4.32 -6.67
C LEU A 142 -9.05 5.61 -6.83
N ILE A 143 -10.01 5.66 -7.75
CA ILE A 143 -10.90 6.82 -7.90
C ILE A 143 -11.70 7.11 -6.63
N ALA A 144 -12.16 6.09 -5.91
CA ALA A 144 -12.88 6.28 -4.64
C ALA A 144 -12.00 6.98 -3.59
N PHE A 145 -10.70 6.69 -3.56
CA PHE A 145 -9.75 7.36 -2.70
C PHE A 145 -9.55 8.83 -3.11
N ILE A 146 -9.37 9.12 -4.40
CA ILE A 146 -9.22 10.51 -4.86
C ILE A 146 -10.46 11.35 -4.53
N LYS A 147 -11.66 10.79 -4.74
CA LYS A 147 -12.91 11.47 -4.42
C LYS A 147 -13.11 11.75 -2.92
N SER A 148 -12.48 10.99 -2.03
CA SER A 148 -12.52 11.28 -0.59
C SER A 148 -11.50 12.33 -0.15
N ARG A 149 -10.52 12.64 -1.01
CA ARG A 149 -9.47 13.64 -0.76
C ARG A 149 -9.79 15.01 -1.31
N LEU A 150 -10.54 15.07 -2.41
CA LEU A 150 -10.90 16.30 -3.08
C LEU A 150 -12.32 16.74 -2.69
N ILE A 151 -12.50 18.04 -2.47
CA ILE A 151 -13.84 18.64 -2.45
C ILE A 151 -14.29 18.81 -3.89
N LEU A 152 -15.28 18.02 -4.31
CA LEU A 152 -15.78 17.98 -5.68
C LEU A 152 -17.24 18.39 -5.75
N SER A 153 -17.61 19.16 -6.77
CA SER A 153 -19.03 19.41 -7.08
C SER A 153 -19.74 18.09 -7.41
N GLN A 154 -21.05 18.04 -7.19
CA GLN A 154 -21.83 16.83 -7.45
C GLN A 154 -21.74 16.42 -8.93
N GLU A 155 -21.78 17.38 -9.85
CA GLU A 155 -21.68 17.16 -11.30
C GLU A 155 -20.31 16.59 -11.68
N PHE A 156 -19.22 17.18 -11.17
CA PHE A 156 -17.87 16.67 -11.44
C PHE A 156 -17.64 15.29 -10.82
N SER A 157 -18.12 15.08 -9.59
CA SER A 157 -18.07 13.77 -8.91
C SER A 157 -18.83 12.69 -9.69
N ALA A 158 -19.98 13.04 -10.29
CA ALA A 158 -20.76 12.15 -11.15
C ALA A 158 -20.03 11.86 -12.47
N TRP A 159 -19.48 12.90 -13.11
CA TRP A 159 -18.67 12.76 -14.33
C TRP A 159 -17.46 11.85 -14.09
N LEU A 160 -16.72 12.05 -13.00
CA LEU A 160 -15.59 11.20 -12.62
C LEU A 160 -16.05 9.75 -12.44
N SER A 161 -17.17 9.52 -11.77
CA SER A 161 -17.66 8.15 -11.52
C SER A 161 -18.06 7.43 -12.81
N LYS A 162 -18.65 8.16 -13.76
CA LYS A 162 -19.05 7.62 -15.07
C LYS A 162 -17.84 7.34 -15.96
N ASN A 163 -16.85 8.24 -15.96
CA ASN A 163 -15.73 8.20 -16.91
C ASN A 163 -14.46 7.53 -16.37
N LEU A 164 -14.32 7.36 -15.05
CA LEU A 164 -13.19 6.66 -14.44
C LEU A 164 -13.58 5.30 -13.85
N ALA A 165 -14.82 4.86 -14.04
CA ALA A 165 -15.18 3.47 -13.81
C ALA A 165 -14.45 2.59 -14.83
N SER A 166 -13.39 1.92 -14.37
CA SER A 166 -12.65 0.95 -15.17
C SER A 166 -12.82 -0.42 -14.54
N ASP A 167 -13.07 -1.43 -15.36
CA ASP A 167 -12.94 -2.84 -15.00
C ASP A 167 -11.47 -3.26 -14.92
N GLN A 168 -10.55 -2.41 -15.39
CA GLN A 168 -9.11 -2.58 -15.35
C GLN A 168 -8.49 -1.80 -14.20
N GLY A 169 -7.28 -2.22 -13.81
CA GLY A 169 -6.58 -1.61 -12.70
C GLY A 169 -6.17 -0.16 -12.97
N GLN A 170 -6.15 0.62 -11.90
CA GLN A 170 -5.84 2.03 -11.89
C GLN A 170 -4.49 2.26 -11.20
N TYR A 171 -3.80 3.34 -11.56
CA TYR A 171 -2.53 3.75 -10.95
C TYR A 171 -2.68 5.13 -10.34
N LEU A 172 -2.22 5.30 -9.11
CA LEU A 172 -2.09 6.60 -8.46
C LEU A 172 -0.61 6.85 -8.22
N VAL A 173 -0.10 7.96 -8.75
CA VAL A 173 1.30 8.36 -8.59
C VAL A 173 1.33 9.74 -7.95
N VAL A 174 2.07 9.89 -6.86
CA VAL A 174 2.34 11.17 -6.19
C VAL A 174 3.82 11.49 -6.37
N PHE A 175 4.11 12.67 -6.89
CA PHE A 175 5.44 13.06 -7.33
C PHE A 175 5.64 14.57 -7.25
N GLY A 176 6.90 14.99 -7.43
CA GLY A 176 7.28 16.38 -7.39
C GLY A 176 7.29 17.00 -5.98
N PRO A 177 7.85 18.21 -5.84
CA PRO A 177 8.03 18.86 -4.54
C PRO A 177 6.72 19.29 -3.88
N ASN A 178 5.66 19.49 -4.67
CA ASN A 178 4.36 19.97 -4.19
C ASN A 178 3.38 18.84 -3.88
N SER A 179 3.80 17.57 -3.95
CA SER A 179 2.91 16.41 -3.76
C SER A 179 1.79 16.32 -4.79
N ASP A 180 2.08 16.74 -6.01
CA ASP A 180 1.15 16.58 -7.11
C ASP A 180 0.85 15.10 -7.34
N PHE A 181 -0.36 14.79 -7.80
CA PHE A 181 -0.76 13.43 -8.09
C PHE A 181 -1.25 13.27 -9.53
N THR A 182 -1.17 12.04 -10.02
CA THR A 182 -1.90 11.60 -11.21
C THR A 182 -2.62 10.30 -10.95
N LEU A 183 -3.86 10.23 -11.41
CA LEU A 183 -4.63 9.00 -11.55
C LEU A 183 -4.59 8.56 -13.02
N ILE A 184 -4.09 7.35 -13.25
CA ILE A 184 -3.90 6.78 -14.58
C ILE A 184 -4.79 5.55 -14.72
N PHE A 185 -5.53 5.46 -15.81
CA PHE A 185 -6.49 4.39 -16.02
C PHE A 185 -6.78 4.20 -17.51
N LYS A 186 -7.47 3.11 -17.83
CA LYS A 186 -7.95 2.83 -19.19
C LYS A 186 -9.44 3.03 -19.25
N ASN A 187 -9.89 3.88 -20.17
CA ASN A 187 -11.29 3.97 -20.57
C ASN A 187 -11.37 4.39 -22.06
N PRO A 188 -11.71 3.48 -22.99
CA PRO A 188 -11.78 3.83 -24.40
C PRO A 188 -12.93 4.79 -24.75
N ASN A 189 -13.90 4.97 -23.84
CA ASN A 189 -15.13 5.73 -24.08
C ASN A 189 -15.23 7.00 -23.25
N ILE A 190 -14.09 7.55 -22.80
CA ILE A 190 -14.11 8.79 -22.01
C ILE A 190 -14.67 9.96 -22.82
N ASP A 191 -15.58 10.70 -22.22
CA ASP A 191 -16.17 11.90 -22.81
C ASP A 191 -15.57 13.16 -22.18
N PHE A 192 -14.41 13.58 -22.68
CA PHE A 192 -13.75 14.82 -22.26
C PHE A 192 -14.53 16.08 -22.64
N LEU A 193 -15.41 16.02 -23.64
CA LEU A 193 -16.17 17.19 -24.08
C LEU A 193 -17.26 17.55 -23.08
N ALA A 194 -17.86 16.56 -22.43
CA ALA A 194 -18.82 16.77 -21.35
C ALA A 194 -18.26 17.57 -20.15
N LEU A 195 -16.93 17.74 -20.03
CA LEU A 195 -16.35 18.63 -19.02
C LEU A 195 -16.73 20.10 -19.23
N LYS A 196 -17.05 20.51 -20.47
CA LYS A 196 -17.51 21.87 -20.81
C LYS A 196 -18.86 22.21 -20.18
N ASP A 197 -19.67 21.18 -19.95
CA ASP A 197 -21.05 21.33 -19.51
C ASP A 197 -21.18 21.29 -17.98
N ILE A 198 -20.07 21.02 -17.28
CA ILE A 198 -20.02 21.03 -15.82
C ILE A 198 -19.87 22.47 -15.36
N ASN A 199 -20.93 23.01 -14.77
CA ASN A 199 -20.90 24.37 -14.24
C ASN A 199 -20.50 24.34 -12.77
N ASP A 200 -19.65 25.29 -12.38
CA ASP A 200 -19.45 25.58 -10.97
C ASP A 200 -20.52 26.57 -10.51
N PRO A 201 -21.44 26.17 -9.62
CA PRO A 201 -22.48 27.08 -9.11
C PRO A 201 -21.91 28.27 -8.32
N GLN A 202 -20.62 28.30 -7.99
CA GLN A 202 -19.96 29.40 -7.27
C GLN A 202 -19.13 30.35 -8.15
N SER A 203 -19.05 30.12 -9.47
CA SER A 203 -18.24 30.93 -10.39
C SER A 203 -19.00 31.32 -11.65
N ASP A 204 -18.93 32.60 -12.04
CA ASP A 204 -19.45 33.10 -13.32
C ASP A 204 -18.48 32.84 -14.50
N GLU A 205 -17.24 32.45 -14.22
CA GLU A 205 -16.24 32.09 -15.24
C GLU A 205 -16.27 30.58 -15.53
N SER A 206 -16.09 30.22 -16.82
CA SER A 206 -15.95 28.83 -17.25
C SER A 206 -14.80 28.16 -16.51
N ALA A 207 -15.11 27.11 -15.75
CA ALA A 207 -14.10 26.27 -15.10
C ALA A 207 -13.25 25.47 -16.09
N TYR A 208 -13.62 25.43 -17.37
CA TYR A 208 -13.01 24.57 -18.38
C TYR A 208 -12.19 25.34 -19.42
N LYS A 209 -11.05 24.77 -19.82
CA LYS A 209 -10.20 25.23 -20.93
C LYS A 209 -9.55 24.06 -21.68
N GLU A 210 -9.35 24.21 -22.99
CA GLU A 210 -8.54 23.28 -23.79
C GLU A 210 -7.21 23.93 -24.15
N GLU A 211 -6.13 23.15 -24.08
CA GLU A 211 -4.80 23.56 -24.54
C GLU A 211 -4.11 22.44 -25.34
N LEU A 212 -3.06 22.79 -26.07
CA LEU A 212 -2.24 21.83 -26.81
C LEU A 212 -0.78 21.98 -26.38
N THR A 213 -0.23 20.92 -25.80
CA THR A 213 1.17 20.88 -25.36
C THR A 213 1.86 19.72 -26.06
N ASP A 214 2.85 20.02 -26.88
CA ASP A 214 3.60 19.04 -27.67
C ASP A 214 2.71 18.03 -28.44
N ASN A 215 1.66 18.49 -29.12
CA ASN A 215 0.67 17.65 -29.82
C ASN A 215 -0.21 16.77 -28.92
N ILE A 216 -0.16 16.93 -27.60
CA ILE A 216 -1.10 16.31 -26.66
C ILE A 216 -2.16 17.35 -26.30
N LYS A 217 -3.43 17.00 -26.52
CA LYS A 217 -4.55 17.85 -26.14
C LYS A 217 -4.80 17.73 -24.64
N LEU A 218 -4.78 18.87 -23.96
CA LEU A 218 -5.03 19.01 -22.53
C LEU A 218 -6.43 19.55 -22.31
N TYR A 219 -7.13 18.96 -21.35
CA TYR A 219 -8.43 19.39 -20.87
C TYR A 219 -8.29 19.87 -19.43
N LEU A 220 -8.26 21.18 -19.22
CA LEU A 220 -8.04 21.80 -17.93
C LEU A 220 -9.41 22.09 -17.29
N PHE A 221 -9.54 21.75 -16.02
CA PHE A 221 -10.74 21.99 -15.24
C PHE A 221 -10.40 22.56 -13.86
N LYS A 222 -10.93 23.75 -13.56
CA LYS A 222 -10.73 24.45 -12.28
C LYS A 222 -11.70 23.90 -11.24
N LEU A 223 -11.17 23.44 -10.11
CA LEU A 223 -11.89 23.02 -8.91
C LEU A 223 -11.68 24.06 -7.80
N PRO A 224 -12.71 24.84 -7.43
CA PRO A 224 -12.59 25.80 -6.34
C PRO A 224 -12.47 25.09 -5.00
N GLN A 225 -11.59 25.58 -4.12
CA GLN A 225 -11.44 25.13 -2.73
C GLN A 225 -11.29 23.59 -2.56
N SER A 226 -10.56 22.91 -3.44
CA SER A 226 -10.59 21.44 -3.51
C SER A 226 -9.60 20.73 -2.59
N LEU A 227 -8.47 21.36 -2.27
CA LEU A 227 -7.40 20.81 -1.43
C LEU A 227 -6.94 21.90 -0.46
N ASN A 228 -7.12 21.68 0.85
CA ASN A 228 -6.79 22.66 1.90
C ASN A 228 -7.41 24.06 1.74
N GLY A 229 -8.52 24.16 0.98
CA GLY A 229 -9.20 25.44 0.71
C GLY A 229 -8.60 26.25 -0.45
N GLU A 230 -7.65 25.69 -1.21
CA GLU A 230 -7.07 26.33 -2.39
C GLU A 230 -7.75 25.87 -3.70
N ASP A 231 -7.75 26.76 -4.68
CA ASP A 231 -8.20 26.46 -6.05
C ASP A 231 -7.20 25.52 -6.73
N LEU A 232 -7.70 24.48 -7.37
CA LEU A 232 -6.90 23.49 -8.08
C LEU A 232 -7.27 23.51 -9.56
N THR A 233 -6.29 23.50 -10.47
CA THR A 233 -6.58 23.30 -11.91
C THR A 233 -6.15 21.90 -12.30
N CYS A 234 -7.09 20.98 -12.29
CA CYS A 234 -6.88 19.62 -12.73
C CYS A 234 -6.72 19.55 -14.24
N VAL A 235 -5.91 18.60 -14.71
CA VAL A 235 -5.71 18.40 -16.15
C VAL A 235 -5.98 16.96 -16.52
N PHE A 236 -6.70 16.78 -17.62
CA PHE A 236 -6.89 15.49 -18.24
C PHE A 236 -6.21 15.45 -19.60
N PHE A 237 -5.59 14.32 -19.92
CA PHE A 237 -5.09 14.05 -21.27
C PHE A 237 -5.05 12.55 -21.54
N GLN A 238 -4.87 12.20 -22.80
CA GLN A 238 -4.80 10.81 -23.25
C GLN A 238 -3.51 10.60 -24.03
N GLU A 239 -2.82 9.49 -23.74
CA GLU A 239 -1.65 9.01 -24.48
C GLU A 239 -1.82 7.51 -24.75
N GLY A 240 -2.00 7.14 -26.02
CA GLY A 240 -2.41 5.79 -26.41
C GLY A 240 -3.75 5.40 -25.80
N ASP A 241 -3.79 4.24 -25.14
CA ASP A 241 -5.00 3.72 -24.46
C ASP A 241 -5.16 4.24 -23.01
N LEU A 242 -4.19 5.01 -22.51
CA LEU A 242 -4.16 5.48 -21.13
C LEU A 242 -4.67 6.91 -21.03
N ILE A 243 -5.47 7.16 -20.00
CA ILE A 243 -5.93 8.48 -19.61
C ILE A 243 -5.24 8.85 -18.32
N TYR A 244 -4.86 10.12 -18.24
CA TYR A 244 -4.18 10.73 -17.12
C TYR A 244 -5.07 11.83 -16.56
N PHE A 245 -5.31 11.79 -15.26
CA PHE A 245 -5.96 12.84 -14.49
C PHE A 245 -4.95 13.36 -13.48
N THR A 246 -4.42 14.56 -13.70
CA THR A 246 -3.42 15.20 -12.83
C THR A 246 -4.04 16.29 -11.95
N SER A 247 -3.42 16.51 -10.79
CA SER A 247 -3.80 17.56 -9.85
C SER A 247 -3.55 18.97 -10.41
N SER A 248 -2.51 19.15 -11.22
CA SER A 248 -2.08 20.47 -11.72
C SER A 248 -1.61 20.41 -13.18
N TYR A 249 -1.42 21.58 -13.78
CA TYR A 249 -0.84 21.74 -15.11
C TYR A 249 0.65 21.39 -15.11
N GLU A 250 1.38 21.79 -14.07
CA GLU A 250 2.79 21.45 -13.86
C GLU A 250 2.98 19.93 -13.79
N ALA A 251 2.10 19.23 -13.06
CA ALA A 251 2.10 17.77 -12.98
C ALA A 251 1.85 17.11 -14.36
N ALA A 252 0.93 17.68 -15.16
CA ALA A 252 0.69 17.20 -16.53
C ALA A 252 1.93 17.39 -17.41
N GLN A 253 2.60 18.54 -17.33
CA GLN A 253 3.82 18.79 -18.09
C GLN A 253 4.96 17.84 -17.70
N GLU A 254 5.19 17.62 -16.41
CA GLU A 254 6.23 16.68 -15.95
C GLU A 254 5.96 15.25 -16.45
N LEU A 255 4.70 14.80 -16.41
CA LEU A 255 4.32 13.50 -16.94
C LEU A 255 4.49 13.42 -18.46
N ILE A 256 4.07 14.44 -19.21
CA ILE A 256 4.24 14.47 -20.66
C ILE A 256 5.72 14.37 -21.05
N ASN A 257 6.58 15.12 -20.37
CA ASN A 257 8.03 15.07 -20.58
C ASN A 257 8.59 13.67 -20.27
N THR A 258 8.10 13.03 -19.20
CA THR A 258 8.45 11.67 -18.79
C THR A 258 8.04 10.64 -19.85
N LEU A 259 6.79 10.70 -20.33
CA LEU A 259 6.26 9.79 -21.34
C LEU A 259 7.04 9.90 -22.66
N LYS A 260 7.41 11.12 -23.02
CA LYS A 260 8.24 11.43 -24.20
C LYS A 260 9.72 11.16 -24.03
N SER A 261 10.12 10.63 -22.87
CA SER A 261 11.51 10.31 -22.55
C SER A 261 12.45 11.52 -22.64
N GLN A 262 11.91 12.72 -22.40
CA GLN A 262 12.68 13.95 -22.28
C GLN A 262 13.30 14.08 -20.88
N THR A 263 12.71 13.39 -19.89
CA THR A 263 13.23 13.26 -18.52
C THR A 263 13.43 11.79 -18.15
N PRO A 264 14.31 11.49 -17.18
CA PRO A 264 14.43 10.15 -16.61
C PRO A 264 13.09 9.65 -16.06
N SER A 265 12.84 8.35 -16.21
CA SER A 265 11.61 7.69 -15.76
C SER A 265 11.91 6.43 -14.97
N LEU A 266 10.91 5.98 -14.22
CA LEU A 266 10.87 4.67 -13.56
C LEU A 266 9.72 3.86 -14.16
N ASP A 267 9.89 2.55 -14.23
CA ASP A 267 8.84 1.62 -14.62
C ASP A 267 8.03 1.22 -13.36
N PHE A 268 6.71 1.42 -13.37
CA PHE A 268 5.82 1.00 -12.30
C PHE A 268 4.55 0.29 -12.83
N PRO A 269 4.19 -0.88 -12.28
CA PRO A 269 5.07 -1.74 -11.50
C PRO A 269 6.26 -2.22 -12.35
N PRO A 270 7.29 -2.86 -11.76
CA PRO A 270 8.38 -3.46 -12.54
C PRO A 270 7.84 -4.37 -13.65
N LYS A 271 8.60 -4.47 -14.75
CA LYS A 271 8.28 -5.40 -15.84
C LYS A 271 8.13 -6.83 -15.30
N ASP A 272 7.20 -7.57 -15.90
CA ASP A 272 6.88 -8.95 -15.53
C ASP A 272 6.31 -9.11 -14.11
N THR A 273 5.74 -8.04 -13.54
CA THR A 273 4.98 -8.15 -12.28
C THR A 273 3.78 -9.08 -12.49
N PRO A 274 3.59 -10.12 -11.67
CA PRO A 274 2.46 -11.03 -11.77
C PRO A 274 1.14 -10.30 -11.51
N LEU A 275 0.02 -10.96 -11.80
CA LEU A 275 -1.31 -10.46 -11.43
C LEU A 275 -1.33 -10.10 -9.93
N ALA A 276 -1.88 -8.92 -9.64
CA ALA A 276 -1.90 -8.36 -8.30
C ALA A 276 -3.20 -7.61 -8.05
N SER A 277 -3.59 -7.56 -6.79
CA SER A 277 -4.74 -6.82 -6.29
C SER A 277 -4.35 -5.41 -5.84
N LEU A 278 -3.13 -5.27 -5.30
CA LEU A 278 -2.56 -4.02 -4.83
C LEU A 278 -1.04 -4.06 -4.94
N ILE A 279 -0.46 -3.01 -5.50
CA ILE A 279 0.99 -2.79 -5.51
C ILE A 279 1.25 -1.40 -4.96
N ILE A 280 2.22 -1.25 -4.07
CA ILE A 280 2.63 0.03 -3.50
C ILE A 280 4.15 0.11 -3.62
N LEU A 281 4.61 1.26 -4.13
CA LEU A 281 5.99 1.70 -4.09
C LEU A 281 6.01 3.05 -3.37
N PHE A 282 6.79 3.15 -2.31
CA PHE A 282 7.08 4.41 -1.64
C PHE A 282 8.58 4.66 -1.72
N LYS A 283 8.98 5.87 -2.07
CA LYS A 283 10.38 6.30 -2.15
C LYS A 283 10.56 7.61 -1.45
N ASN A 284 11.48 7.65 -0.50
CA ASN A 284 11.83 8.85 0.22
C ASN A 284 13.05 9.52 -0.42
N ASN A 285 12.79 10.27 -1.49
CA ASN A 285 13.82 10.94 -2.28
C ASN A 285 14.33 12.21 -1.59
N ASP A 286 13.50 12.89 -0.79
CA ASP A 286 13.80 14.18 -0.15
C ASP A 286 13.37 14.26 1.32
N GLN A 287 13.93 15.21 2.10
CA GLN A 287 13.69 15.35 3.54
C GLN A 287 12.21 15.55 3.94
N ASN A 288 11.37 16.08 3.05
CA ASN A 288 9.95 16.37 3.33
C ASN A 288 9.00 15.28 2.81
N THR A 289 9.51 14.21 2.20
CA THR A 289 8.68 13.16 1.60
C THR A 289 7.73 12.51 2.62
N GLY A 290 8.17 12.37 3.87
CA GLY A 290 7.33 11.77 4.92
C GLY A 290 6.12 12.63 5.26
N ASP A 291 6.28 13.95 5.33
CA ASP A 291 5.17 14.88 5.61
C ASP A 291 4.17 14.89 4.45
N VAL A 292 4.68 14.94 3.22
CA VAL A 292 3.90 14.81 1.98
C VAL A 292 3.07 13.53 1.97
N PHE A 293 3.71 12.39 2.22
CA PHE A 293 3.05 11.09 2.28
C PHE A 293 1.98 11.03 3.37
N THR A 294 2.29 11.48 4.59
CA THR A 294 1.32 11.47 5.69
C THR A 294 0.16 12.44 5.45
N ASN A 295 0.40 13.60 4.84
CA ASN A 295 -0.65 14.55 4.51
C ASN A 295 -1.61 13.96 3.49
N PHE A 296 -1.09 13.36 2.43
CA PHE A 296 -1.90 12.78 1.36
C PHE A 296 -2.63 11.50 1.80
N ILE A 297 -1.96 10.59 2.51
CA ILE A 297 -2.51 9.28 2.89
C ILE A 297 -3.34 9.35 4.19
N LEU A 298 -2.99 10.23 5.13
CA LEU A 298 -3.62 10.29 6.46
C LEU A 298 -4.40 11.60 6.71
N SER A 299 -4.58 12.47 5.71
CA SER A 299 -5.29 13.75 5.85
C SER A 299 -4.74 14.63 6.97
N GLY A 300 -3.41 14.82 6.99
CA GLY A 300 -2.77 15.81 7.87
C GLY A 300 -2.39 15.32 9.27
N SER A 301 -2.46 14.01 9.54
CA SER A 301 -1.94 13.45 10.79
C SER A 301 -0.40 13.37 10.76
N ASN A 302 0.26 14.42 11.25
CA ASN A 302 1.73 14.55 11.25
C ASN A 302 2.44 13.63 12.26
N ASN A 303 1.71 12.86 13.06
CA ASN A 303 2.30 12.07 14.15
C ASN A 303 3.23 10.94 13.66
N TYR A 304 3.15 10.57 12.39
CA TYR A 304 3.92 9.48 11.80
C TYR A 304 5.01 9.94 10.84
N SER A 305 5.08 11.24 10.50
CA SER A 305 5.99 11.72 9.47
C SER A 305 7.45 11.50 9.84
N ARG A 306 7.79 11.61 11.13
CA ARG A 306 9.12 11.28 11.66
C ARG A 306 9.53 9.84 11.35
N SER A 307 8.66 8.87 11.57
CA SER A 307 8.95 7.46 11.30
C SER A 307 9.04 7.18 9.79
N ILE A 308 8.11 7.73 9.00
CA ILE A 308 8.13 7.60 7.53
C ILE A 308 9.39 8.27 6.95
N ASN A 309 9.88 9.36 7.54
CA ASN A 309 11.11 10.01 7.12
C ASN A 309 12.37 9.15 7.28
N GLN A 310 12.30 8.09 8.08
CA GLN A 310 13.38 7.12 8.29
C GLN A 310 13.29 5.92 7.34
N VAL A 311 12.15 5.75 6.66
CA VAL A 311 11.98 4.80 5.55
C VAL A 311 12.58 5.43 4.30
N ARG A 312 13.57 4.75 3.70
CA ARG A 312 14.14 5.13 2.40
C ARG A 312 13.24 4.67 1.26
N GLU A 313 12.73 3.45 1.35
CA GLU A 313 11.90 2.83 0.32
C GLU A 313 11.01 1.76 0.95
N LEU A 314 9.78 1.65 0.47
CA LEU A 314 8.86 0.56 0.81
C LEU A 314 8.21 0.01 -0.45
N ASP A 315 8.32 -1.30 -0.61
CA ASP A 315 7.60 -2.05 -1.64
C ASP A 315 6.58 -2.96 -0.98
N PHE A 316 5.39 -3.05 -1.55
CA PHE A 316 4.37 -3.98 -1.11
C PHE A 316 3.56 -4.49 -2.31
N ILE A 317 3.31 -5.79 -2.32
CA ILE A 317 2.47 -6.46 -3.32
C ILE A 317 1.50 -7.37 -2.59
N LEU A 318 0.22 -7.25 -2.89
CA LEU A 318 -0.85 -8.16 -2.52
C LEU A 318 -1.39 -8.85 -3.78
N ARG A 319 -1.43 -10.18 -3.76
CA ARG A 319 -1.95 -11.05 -4.80
C ARG A 319 -2.97 -11.98 -4.17
N SER A 320 -4.24 -11.70 -4.39
CA SER A 320 -5.35 -12.38 -3.76
C SER A 320 -5.18 -12.42 -2.24
N SER A 321 -4.90 -13.58 -1.67
CA SER A 321 -4.67 -13.78 -0.24
C SER A 321 -3.20 -13.74 0.19
N GLU A 322 -2.25 -13.64 -0.73
CA GLU A 322 -0.82 -13.62 -0.42
C GLU A 322 -0.25 -12.21 -0.55
N PHE A 323 0.62 -11.82 0.38
CA PHE A 323 1.33 -10.56 0.27
C PHE A 323 2.81 -10.70 0.57
N SER A 324 3.56 -9.76 0.02
CA SER A 324 4.97 -9.59 0.33
C SER A 324 5.34 -8.13 0.30
N GLY A 325 6.31 -7.75 1.10
CA GLY A 325 6.86 -6.41 1.03
C GLY A 325 8.26 -6.32 1.57
N LEU A 326 8.82 -5.14 1.38
CA LEU A 326 10.15 -4.79 1.77
C LEU A 326 10.16 -3.36 2.28
N ILE A 327 10.78 -3.14 3.43
CA ILE A 327 11.03 -1.82 4.00
C ILE A 327 12.54 -1.64 4.11
N ASN A 328 13.07 -0.64 3.41
CA ASN A 328 14.47 -0.22 3.50
C ASN A 328 14.53 1.08 4.32
N LEU A 329 15.40 1.13 5.34
CA LEU A 329 15.58 2.29 6.21
C LEU A 329 16.82 3.10 5.81
N LYS A 330 16.82 4.42 6.05
CA LYS A 330 17.87 5.37 5.62
C LYS A 330 19.25 5.14 6.21
#